data_AF-B5YH82-F1
#
_entry.id   AF-B5YH82-F1
#
_cell.length_a   1.000
_cell.length_b   1.000
_cell.length_c   1.000
_cell.angle_alpha   90.00
_cell.angle_beta   90.00
_cell.angle_gamma   90.00
#
_symmetry.space_group_name_H-M   'P 1'
#
loop_
_entity.id
_entity.type
_entity.pdbx_description
1 polymer ?
#
loop_
_entity_poly.entity_id
_entity_poly.type
_entity_poly.pdbx_seq_one_letter_code
_entity_poly.pdbx_strand_id
1 'polypeptide(L)' 'MKIAILSDIHRNIEALKVAHETAINEGVERIYHLGDLRDYAPFVNEVVNFLIEHEIPGFQPYFGKNFY' A
#
# COMPACT_ATOMS: atom_id res chain seq x y z
N MET A 1 -8.34 15.49 -11.89
CA MET A 1 -8.35 14.17 -11.24
C MET A 1 -7.13 13.37 -11.65
N LYS A 2 -6.05 13.50 -10.88
CA LYS A 2 -4.83 12.67 -10.99
C LYS A 2 -4.85 11.60 -9.90
N ILE A 3 -4.59 10.34 -10.26
CA ILE A 3 -4.65 9.19 -9.35
C ILE A 3 -3.34 8.41 -9.44
N ALA A 4 -2.79 7.98 -8.31
CA ALA A 4 -1.70 7.01 -8.24
C ALA A 4 -2.23 5.61 -7.89
N ILE A 5 -1.67 4.59 -8.55
CA ILE A 5 -1.92 3.18 -8.24
C ILE A 5 -0.59 2.56 -7.86
N LEU A 6 -0.50 2.08 -6.62
CA LEU A 6 0.61 1.32 -6.10
C LEU A 6 0.36 -0.16 -6.40
N SER A 7 1.26 -0.79 -7.16
CA SER A 7 1.18 -2.22 -7.47
C SER A 7 1.61 -3.08 -6.26
N ASP A 8 2.14 -4.28 -6.50
CA ASP A 8 2.61 -5.20 -5.47
C ASP A 8 3.62 -4.53 -4.52
N ILE A 9 3.28 -4.48 -3.22
CA ILE A 9 4.09 -3.78 -2.22
C ILE A 9 5.19 -4.69 -1.64
N HIS A 10 4.95 -6.00 -1.57
CA HIS A 10 5.90 -7.00 -1.05
C HIS A 10 6.55 -6.63 0.29
N ARG A 11 5.80 -5.94 1.16
CA ARG A 11 6.20 -5.59 2.53
C ARG A 11 7.41 -4.65 2.60
N ASN A 12 7.72 -3.98 1.50
CA ASN A 12 8.83 -3.03 1.41
C ASN A 12 8.36 -1.64 1.84
N ILE A 13 8.38 -1.39 3.16
CA ILE A 13 7.92 -0.12 3.74
C ILE A 13 8.73 1.08 3.24
N GLU A 14 10.03 0.92 2.99
CA GLU A 14 10.87 2.01 2.49
C GLU A 14 10.52 2.37 1.04
N ALA A 15 10.28 1.38 0.18
CA ALA A 15 9.77 1.64 -1.17
C ALA A 15 8.37 2.25 -1.16
N LEU A 16 7.49 1.81 -0.24
CA LEU A 16 6.15 2.36 -0.09
C LEU A 16 6.18 3.85 0.30
N LYS A 17 7.03 4.23 1.26
CA LYS A 17 7.21 5.64 1.67
C LYS A 17 7.67 6.52 0.49
N VAL A 18 8.68 6.06 -0.24
CA VAL A 18 9.21 6.81 -1.41
C VAL A 18 8.16 6.93 -2.52
N ALA A 19 7.41 5.86 -2.80
CA ALA A 19 6.34 5.90 -3.79
C ALA A 19 5.19 6.84 -3.37
N HIS A 20 4.81 6.81 -2.09
CA HIS A 20 3.82 7.72 -1.52
C HIS A 20 4.27 9.19 -1.62
N GLU A 21 5.48 9.52 -1.18
CA GLU A 21 6.02 10.88 -1.28
C GLU A 21 6.09 11.37 -2.73
N THR A 22 6.48 10.50 -3.65
CA THR A 22 6.51 10.81 -5.08
C THR A 22 5.11 11.17 -5.58
N ALA A 23 4.10 10.38 -5.22
CA ALA A 23 2.71 10.62 -5.59
C ALA A 23 2.20 11.95 -5.04
N ILE A 24 2.48 12.26 -3.76
CA ILE A 24 2.12 13.55 -3.14
C ILE A 24 2.79 14.73 -3.85
N ASN A 25 4.09 14.65 -4.13
CA ASN A 25 4.84 15.68 -4.85
C ASN A 25 4.33 15.89 -6.28
N GLU A 26 3.76 14.84 -6.87
CA GLU A 26 3.13 14.87 -8.18
C GLU A 26 1.72 15.48 -8.20
N GLY A 27 1.20 15.89 -7.05
CA GLY A 27 -0.11 16.52 -6.91
C GLY A 27 -1.27 15.56 -7.19
N VAL A 28 -1.12 14.27 -6.85
CA VAL A 28 -2.22 13.31 -7.00
C VAL A 28 -3.33 13.61 -6.00
N GLU A 29 -4.57 13.42 -6.43
CA GLU A 29 -5.76 13.66 -5.61
C GLU A 29 -6.18 12.39 -4.85
N ARG A 30 -5.80 11.20 -5.33
CA ARG A 30 -6.08 9.91 -4.68
C ARG A 30 -4.96 8.90 -4.94
N ILE A 31 -4.76 8.01 -3.97
CA ILE A 31 -3.80 6.91 -4.02
C ILE A 31 -4.55 5.61 -3.70
N TYR A 32 -4.28 4.56 -4.48
CA TYR A 32 -4.82 3.22 -4.25
C TYR A 32 -3.71 2.18 -4.27
N HIS A 33 -3.91 1.02 -3.63
CA HIS A 33 -2.99 -0.12 -3.74
C HIS A 33 -3.65 -1.38 -4.33
N LEU A 34 -2.87 -2.21 -5.02
CA LEU A 34 -3.34 -3.49 -5.63
C LEU A 34 -3.04 -4.74 -4.79
N GLY A 35 -2.29 -4.59 -3.68
CA GLY A 35 -2.13 -5.64 -2.67
C GLY A 35 -0.73 -6.24 -2.63
N ASP A 36 -0.68 -7.56 -2.53
CA ASP A 36 0.53 -8.34 -2.22
C ASP A 36 1.27 -7.89 -0.95
N LEU A 37 0.51 -7.85 0.14
CA LEU A 37 1.02 -7.42 1.45
C LEU A 37 1.62 -8.58 2.27
N ARG A 38 1.44 -9.86 1.85
CA ARG A 38 1.44 -10.99 2.78
C ARG A 38 2.40 -12.15 2.48
N ASP A 39 3.03 -12.24 1.33
CA ASP A 39 3.77 -13.47 1.03
C ASP A 39 5.01 -13.67 1.93
N TYR A 40 4.93 -14.73 2.75
CA TYR A 40 5.95 -15.48 3.48
C TYR A 40 7.06 -14.74 4.27
N ALA A 41 6.81 -13.56 4.83
CA ALA A 41 7.84 -12.86 5.61
C ALA A 41 7.32 -12.21 6.93
N PRO A 42 8.20 -12.00 7.95
CA PRO A 42 7.92 -11.22 9.19
C PRO A 42 7.94 -9.71 8.89
N PHE A 43 7.15 -8.83 9.56
CA PHE A 43 6.89 -7.36 9.27
C PHE A 43 5.59 -6.92 8.53
N VAL A 44 4.46 -7.67 8.59
CA VAL A 44 3.22 -7.29 7.86
C VAL A 44 2.61 -5.98 8.40
N ASN A 45 2.85 -5.70 9.68
CA ASN A 45 2.16 -4.62 10.38
C ASN A 45 2.62 -3.22 9.94
N GLU A 46 3.89 -2.99 9.59
CA GLU A 46 4.35 -1.64 9.25
C GLU A 46 3.72 -1.12 7.97
N VAL A 47 3.66 -1.96 6.93
CA VAL A 47 2.99 -1.62 5.67
C VAL A 47 1.49 -1.44 5.88
N VAL A 48 0.83 -2.35 6.61
CA VAL A 48 -0.61 -2.25 6.87
C VAL A 48 -0.94 -0.98 7.67
N ASN A 49 -0.19 -0.71 8.74
CA ASN A 49 -0.36 0.50 9.54
C ASN A 49 -0.17 1.76 8.69
N PHE A 50 0.87 1.80 7.85
CA PHE A 50 1.10 2.93 6.95
C PHE A 50 -0.08 3.16 6.00
N LEU A 51 -0.60 2.10 5.38
CA LEU A 51 -1.75 2.20 4.46
C LEU A 51 -3.01 2.71 5.17
N ILE A 52 -3.24 2.29 6.42
CA ILE A 52 -4.36 2.76 7.26
C ILE A 52 -4.17 4.23 7.66
N GLU A 53 -3.00 4.59 8.18
CA GLU A 53 -2.68 5.95 8.64
C GLU A 53 -2.78 6.99 7.53
N HIS A 54 -2.49 6.61 6.28
CA HIS A 54 -2.54 7.49 5.11
C HIS A 54 -3.83 7.35 4.31
N GLU A 55 -4.83 6.61 4.83
CA GLU A 55 -6.12 6.37 4.19
C GLU A 55 -5.97 5.90 2.73
N ILE A 56 -5.06 4.96 2.46
CA ILE A 56 -4.79 4.42 1.12
C ILE A 56 -5.63 3.14 0.94
N PRO A 57 -6.83 3.23 0.34
CA PRO A 57 -7.65 2.05 0.08
C PRO A 57 -7.00 1.17 -0.98
N GLY A 58 -7.28 -0.12 -0.91
CA GLY A 58 -6.82 -1.02 -1.96
C GLY A 58 -7.59 -2.31 -2.04
N PHE A 59 -7.29 -3.03 -3.11
CA PHE A 59 -7.76 -4.37 -3.33
C PHE A 59 -6.70 -5.33 -2.80
N GLN A 60 -7.08 -6.33 -2.02
CA GLN A 60 -6.16 -7.43 -1.70
C GLN A 60 -6.70 -8.72 -2.32
N PRO A 61 -6.09 -9.21 -3.41
CA PRO A 61 -6.42 -10.53 -3.93
C PRO A 61 -6.13 -11.58 -2.86
N TYR A 62 -7.10 -12.47 -2.69
CA TYR A 62 -7.22 -13.41 -1.58
C TYR A 62 -6.14 -14.51 -1.64
N PHE A 63 -5.24 -14.56 -0.65
CA PHE A 63 -4.52 -15.77 -0.24
C PHE A 63 -4.65 -15.93 1.28
N GLY A 64 -5.79 -16.48 1.73
CA GLY A 64 -5.96 -16.95 3.12
C GLY A 64 -6.55 -15.95 4.13
N LYS A 65 -7.56 -16.44 4.84
CA LYS A 65 -8.40 -15.89 5.93
C LYS A 65 -8.06 -14.53 6.57
N ASN A 66 -9.14 -13.75 6.66
CA ASN A 66 -9.55 -12.74 7.65
C ASN A 66 -8.97 -11.32 7.51
N PHE A 67 -9.90 -10.42 7.20
CA PHE A 67 -9.81 -8.95 7.27
C PHE A 67 -9.70 -8.49 8.73
N TYR A 68 -8.88 -7.45 8.95
CA TYR A 68 -9.07 -6.42 9.96
C TYR A 68 -8.98 -5.07 9.25
#